data_AF-K4KH78-F1
#
_entry.id   AF-K4KH78-F1
#
_cell.length_a   1.000
_cell.length_b   1.000
_cell.length_c   1.000
_cell.angle_alpha   90.00
_cell.angle_beta   90.00
_cell.angle_gamma   90.00
#
_symmetry.space_group_name_H-M   'P 1'
#
loop_
_entity.id
_entity.type
_entity.pdbx_description
1 polymer ?
#
loop_
_entity_poly.entity_id
_entity_poly.type
_entity_poly.pdbx_seq_one_letter_code
_entity_poly.pdbx_strand_id
1 'polypeptide(L)' 'MFGLFTRDPTKKLQRQYETLLTDAMAAQRKGDIKRYSMLTEEAEAIRVKIEQIQGTK' A
#
# COMPACT_ATOMS: atom_id res chain seq x y z
N MET A 1 13.06 -23.11 10.12
CA MET A 1 14.00 -22.12 10.71
C MET A 1 13.26 -20.82 10.91
N PHE A 2 12.96 -20.50 12.18
CA PHE A 2 12.22 -19.30 12.60
C PHE A 2 13.17 -18.11 12.69
N GLY A 3 13.04 -17.15 11.79
CA GLY A 3 13.89 -15.95 11.81
C GLY A 3 13.35 -14.84 10.93
N LEU A 4 12.10 -14.39 11.14
CA LEU A 4 11.55 -13.25 10.40
C LEU A 4 10.65 -12.35 11.27
N PHE A 5 10.98 -12.18 12.55
CA PHE A 5 10.40 -11.11 13.38
C PHE A 5 11.27 -9.85 13.34
N THR A 6 11.77 -9.43 12.16
CA THR A 6 12.07 -8.00 12.00
C THR A 6 10.72 -7.30 12.06
N ARG A 7 10.46 -6.69 13.22
CA ARG A 7 9.25 -5.94 13.54
C ARG A 7 9.36 -4.60 12.81
N ASP A 8 9.51 -4.65 11.49
CA ASP A 8 9.51 -3.47 10.64
C ASP A 8 8.08 -2.94 10.64
N PRO A 9 7.79 -1.82 11.33
CA PRO A 9 6.43 -1.28 11.39
C PRO A 9 5.90 -0.94 10.00
N THR A 10 6.80 -0.74 9.04
CA THR A 10 6.55 -0.48 7.62
C THR A 10 6.11 -1.73 6.85
N LYS A 11 6.48 -2.95 7.24
CA LYS A 11 6.06 -4.18 6.52
C LYS A 11 4.54 -4.35 6.51
N LYS A 12 3.86 -3.98 7.61
CA LYS A 12 2.40 -4.02 7.69
C LYS A 12 1.79 -3.02 6.70
N LEU A 13 2.35 -1.81 6.63
CA LEU A 13 1.91 -0.77 5.70
C LEU A 13 2.20 -1.15 4.25
N GLN A 14 3.36 -1.74 3.96
CA GLN A 14 3.72 -2.23 2.63
C GLN A 14 2.72 -3.27 2.12
N ARG A 15 2.35 -4.25 2.96
CA ARG A 15 1.31 -5.23 2.59
C ARG A 15 -0.05 -4.58 2.32
N GLN A 16 -0.43 -3.57 3.10
CA GLN A 16 -1.66 -2.81 2.87
C GLN A 16 -1.59 -2.04 1.55
N TYR A 17 -0.47 -1.39 1.27
CA TYR A 17 -0.22 -0.69 0.01
C TYR A 17 -0.35 -1.64 -1.20
N GLU A 18 0.29 -2.80 -1.15
CA GLU A 18 0.21 -3.83 -2.21
C GLU A 18 -1.21 -4.33 -2.42
N THR A 19 -1.98 -4.50 -1.33
CA THR A 19 -3.39 -4.92 -1.40
C THR A 19 -4.22 -3.86 -2.12
N LEU A 20 -4.09 -2.59 -1.73
CA LEU A 20 -4.80 -1.48 -2.36
C LEU A 20 -4.45 -1.34 -3.85
N LEU A 21 -3.17 -1.51 -4.22
CA LEU A 21 -2.77 -1.50 -5.62
C LEU A 21 -3.37 -2.67 -6.41
N THR A 22 -3.45 -3.85 -5.81
CA THR A 22 -4.07 -5.03 -6.44
C THR A 22 -5.56 -4.79 -6.68
N ASP A 23 -6.25 -4.25 -5.68
CA ASP A 23 -7.67 -3.89 -5.80
C ASP A 23 -7.88 -2.75 -6.80
N ALA A 24 -6.98 -1.77 -6.85
CA ALA A 24 -7.00 -0.69 -7.83
C ALA A 24 -6.84 -1.25 -9.25
N MET A 25 -5.89 -2.15 -9.47
CA MET A 25 -5.73 -2.83 -10.77
C MET A 25 -6.98 -3.62 -11.17
N ALA A 26 -7.62 -4.30 -10.21
CA ALA A 26 -8.87 -5.00 -10.46
C ALA A 26 -10.01 -4.03 -10.80
N ALA A 27 -10.12 -2.90 -10.11
CA ALA A 27 -11.09 -1.84 -10.38
C ALA A 27 -10.87 -1.20 -11.76
N GLN A 28 -9.62 -0.90 -12.11
CA GLN A 28 -9.24 -0.37 -13.42
C GLN A 28 -9.62 -1.34 -14.55
N ARG A 29 -9.33 -2.64 -14.40
CA ARG A 29 -9.71 -3.67 -15.39
C ARG A 29 -11.22 -3.83 -15.55
N LYS A 30 -11.98 -3.58 -14.48
CA LYS A 30 -13.45 -3.57 -14.51
C LYS A 30 -14.04 -2.27 -15.05
N GLY A 31 -13.21 -1.23 -15.29
CA GLY A 31 -13.67 0.09 -15.72
C GLY A 31 -14.27 0.94 -14.60
N ASP A 32 -14.07 0.56 -13.33
CA ASP A 32 -14.54 1.34 -12.18
C ASP A 32 -13.50 2.42 -11.82
N ILE A 33 -13.56 3.51 -12.59
CA ILE A 33 -12.61 4.64 -12.47
C ILE A 33 -12.72 5.31 -11.10
N LYS A 34 -13.94 5.48 -10.58
CA LYS A 34 -14.16 6.10 -9.28
C LYS A 34 -13.47 5.30 -8.17
N ARG A 35 -13.66 3.98 -8.17
CA ARG A 35 -13.04 3.10 -7.18
C ARG A 35 -11.54 3.00 -7.38
N TYR A 36 -11.06 2.97 -8.62
CA TYR A 36 -9.63 3.06 -8.91
C TYR A 36 -9.00 4.32 -8.28
N SER A 37 -9.57 5.50 -8.54
CA SER A 37 -9.06 6.77 -7.99
C SER A 37 -9.00 6.77 -6.46
N MET A 38 -10.06 6.29 -5.79
CA MET A 38 -10.09 6.19 -4.33
C MET A 38 -9.01 5.23 -3.81
N LEU A 39 -8.88 4.04 -4.41
CA LEU A 39 -7.89 3.04 -3.98
C LEU A 39 -6.45 3.51 -4.22
N THR A 40 -6.19 4.23 -5.32
CA THR A 40 -4.87 4.83 -5.58
C THR A 40 -4.54 5.94 -4.59
N GLU A 41 -5.52 6.78 -4.21
CA GLU A 41 -5.33 7.83 -3.21
C GLU A 41 -5.02 7.23 -1.82
N GLU A 42 -5.76 6.19 -1.43
CA GLU A 42 -5.49 5.46 -0.19
C GLU A 42 -4.10 4.81 -0.20
N ALA A 43 -3.70 4.22 -1.34
CA ALA A 43 -2.37 3.64 -1.50
C ALA A 43 -1.28 4.71 -1.34
N GLU A 44 -1.45 5.87 -1.96
CA GLU A 44 -0.50 6.97 -1.86
C GLU A 44 -0.39 7.52 -0.43
N ALA A 45 -1.51 7.63 0.29
CA ALA A 45 -1.50 7.98 1.71
C ALA A 45 -0.70 6.98 2.57
N ILE A 46 -0.76 5.68 2.25
CA ILE A 46 0.06 4.66 2.91
C ILE A 46 1.54 4.80 2.51
N ARG A 47 1.84 5.09 1.24
CA ARG A 47 3.20 5.30 0.76
C ARG A 47 3.88 6.44 1.51
N VAL A 48 3.20 7.57 1.67
CA VAL A 48 3.69 8.72 2.45
C VAL A 48 3.94 8.34 3.91
N LYS A 49 3.05 7.56 4.53
CA LYS A 49 3.27 7.04 5.90
C LYS A 49 4.51 6.15 5.98
N ILE A 50 4.75 5.31 4.98
CA ILE A 50 5.95 4.47 4.92
C ILE A 50 7.21 5.34 4.81
N GLU A 51 7.22 6.33 3.91
CA GLU A 51 8.34 7.27 3.72
C GLU A 51 8.64 8.05 5.02
N GLN A 52 7.60 8.51 5.72
CA GLN A 52 7.73 9.20 7.01
C GLN A 52 8.39 8.30 8.07
N ILE A 53 8.04 7.02 8.11
CA ILE A 53 8.61 6.06 9.07
C ILE A 53 10.04 5.66 8.67
N GLN A 54 10.32 5.58 7.37
CA GLN A 54 11.65 5.24 6.84
C GLN A 54 12.63 6.42 6.89
N GLY A 55 12.16 7.64 7.15
CA GLY A 55 13.01 8.83 7.28
C GLY A 55 13.74 9.20 5.99
N THR A 56 13.28 8.69 4.84
CA THR A 56 13.88 8.95 3.54
C THR A 56 13.24 10.23 3.00
N LYS A 57 13.93 11.35 3.22
CA LYS A 57 13.53 12.69 2.75
C LYS A 57 14.50 13.17 1.69
#